data_AF-A0A2T4WPB4-F1
#
_entry.id   AF-A0A2T4WPB4-F1
#
_cell.length_a   1.000
_cell.length_b   1.000
_cell.length_c   1.000
_cell.angle_alpha   90.00
_cell.angle_beta   90.00
_cell.angle_gamma   90.00
#
_symmetry.space_group_name_H-M   'P 1'
#
loop_
_entity.id
_entity.type
_entity.pdbx_description
1 polymer ?
#
loop_
_entity_poly.entity_id
_entity_poly.type
_entity_poly.pdbx_seq_one_letter_code
_entity_poly.pdbx_strand_id
1 'polypeptide(L)' 'MSAIYILITISFIVAIGFLVAFIWSIKNGQYDDDYSPSVRMLKDDTKPSQRSKQ' A
#
# COMPACT_ATOMS: atom_id res chain seq x y z
N MET A 1 -3.72 -36.09 22.64
CA MET A 1 -4.30 -34.84 23.17
C MET A 1 -3.28 -33.72 23.40
N SER A 2 -1.98 -33.99 23.61
CA SER A 2 -0.94 -32.94 23.75
C SER A 2 -0.62 -32.20 22.44
N ALA A 3 -0.54 -32.92 21.31
CA ALA A 3 -0.17 -32.36 20.01
C ALA A 3 -1.12 -31.26 19.49
N ILE A 4 -2.41 -31.31 19.88
CA ILE A 4 -3.41 -30.31 19.49
C ILE A 4 -3.05 -28.94 20.06
N TYR A 5 -2.57 -28.86 21.30
CA TYR A 5 -2.18 -27.59 21.90
C TYR A 5 -1.00 -26.95 21.17
N ILE A 6 0.00 -27.75 20.79
CA ILE A 6 1.16 -27.29 20.01
C ILE A 6 0.71 -26.75 18.65
N LEU A 7 -0.17 -27.48 17.96
CA LEU A 7 -0.66 -27.10 16.65
C LEU A 7 -1.46 -25.79 16.68
N ILE A 8 -2.31 -25.62 17.70
CA ILE A 8 -3.08 -24.39 17.91
C ILE A 8 -2.15 -23.20 18.12
N THR A 9 -1.14 -23.34 19.00
CA THR A 9 -0.18 -22.25 19.26
C THR A 9 0.60 -21.85 18.02
N ILE A 10 1.11 -22.83 17.26
CA ILE A 10 1.85 -22.55 16.02
C ILE A 10 0.95 -21.87 14.98
N SER A 11 -0.28 -22.38 14.78
CA SER A 11 -1.23 -21.78 13.85
C SER A 11 -1.57 -20.33 14.23
N PHE A 12 -1.73 -20.06 15.53
CA PHE A 12 -2.03 -18.71 16.02
C PHE A 12 -0.87 -17.73 15.80
N ILE A 13 0.37 -18.18 16.03
CA ILE A 13 1.58 -17.39 15.76
C ILE A 13 1.68 -17.06 14.27
N VAL A 14 1.46 -18.05 13.39
CA VAL A 14 1.51 -17.84 11.94
C VAL A 14 0.42 -16.86 11.49
N ALA A 15 -0.80 -16.99 12.01
CA ALA A 15 -1.90 -16.09 11.68
C ALA A 15 -1.61 -14.64 12.07
N ILE A 16 -1.12 -14.42 13.29
CA ILE A 16 -0.73 -13.08 13.75
C ILE A 16 0.44 -12.54 12.93
N GLY A 17 1.45 -13.36 12.65
CA GLY A 17 2.59 -12.98 11.83
C GLY A 17 2.17 -12.51 10.44
N PHE A 18 1.25 -13.26 9.80
CA PHE A 18 0.68 -12.88 8.51
C PHE A 18 -0.11 -11.57 8.58
N LEU A 19 -0.92 -11.38 9.62
CA LEU A 19 -1.70 -10.15 9.80
C LEU A 19 -0.80 -8.92 9.98
N VAL A 20 0.24 -9.03 10.81
CA VAL A 20 1.20 -7.93 11.02
C VAL A 20 1.96 -7.62 9.74
N ALA A 21 2.45 -8.64 9.02
CA ALA A 21 3.12 -8.46 7.74
C ALA A 21 2.20 -7.80 6.70
N PHE A 22 0.94 -8.21 6.64
CA PHE A 22 -0.07 -7.63 5.77
C PHE A 22 -0.32 -6.15 6.07
N ILE A 23 -0.53 -5.79 7.34
CA ILE A 23 -0.71 -4.38 7.75
C ILE A 23 0.54 -3.55 7.43
N TRP A 24 1.73 -4.10 7.67
CA TRP A 24 2.99 -3.43 7.32
C TRP A 24 3.10 -3.18 5.81
N SER A 25 2.75 -4.17 4.99
CA SER A 25 2.73 -4.05 3.53
C SER A 25 1.80 -2.94 3.05
N ILE A 26 0.60 -2.82 3.62
CA ILE A 26 -0.35 -1.77 3.25
C ILE A 26 0.15 -0.39 3.69
N LYS A 27 0.70 -0.30 4.90
CA LYS A 27 1.19 0.96 5.47
C LYS A 27 2.45 1.47 4.77
N ASN A 28 3.21 0.62 4.08
CA ASN A 28 4.44 0.99 3.39
C ASN A 28 4.25 1.90 2.16
N GLY A 29 3.06 2.47 1.94
CA GLY A 29 2.84 3.54 0.95
C GLY A 29 2.95 3.08 -0.50
N GLN A 30 2.89 1.76 -0.76
CA GLN A 30 2.97 1.22 -2.13
C GLN A 30 1.79 1.69 -3.02
N TYR A 31 0.75 2.27 -2.42
CA TYR A 31 -0.42 2.86 -3.08
C TYR A 31 -0.28 4.37 -3.37
N ASP A 32 0.85 5.00 -3.05
CA ASP A 32 1.05 6.43 -3.31
C ASP A 32 1.17 6.76 -4.81
N ASP A 33 1.35 5.74 -5.67
CA ASP A 33 1.43 5.88 -7.13
C ASP A 33 0.11 5.55 -7.85
N ASP A 34 -1.03 5.69 -7.16
CA ASP A 34 -2.37 5.54 -7.74
C ASP A 34 -2.76 6.72 -8.66
N TYR A 35 -1.92 7.75 -8.75
CA TYR A 35 -2.09 8.86 -9.70
C TYR A 35 -1.62 8.45 -11.09
N SER A 36 -2.57 7.89 -11.86
CA SER A 36 -2.38 7.53 -13.26
C SER A 36 -1.72 8.67 -14.07
N PRO A 37 -0.73 8.36 -14.94
CA PRO A 37 -0.10 9.33 -15.83
C PRO A 37 -1.11 10.16 -16.62
N SER A 38 -2.23 9.54 -17.01
CA SER A 38 -3.31 10.17 -17.77
C SER A 38 -3.96 11.33 -17.02
N VAL A 39 -4.10 11.24 -15.70
CA VAL A 39 -4.69 12.30 -14.86
C VAL A 39 -3.70 13.45 -14.66
N ARG A 40 -2.41 13.13 -14.56
CA ARG A 40 -1.33 14.13 -14.49
C ARG A 40 -1.28 14.95 -15.78
N MET A 41 -1.26 14.28 -16.93
CA MET A 41 -1.20 14.92 -18.25
C MET A 41 -2.46 15.78 -18.52
N LEU A 42 -3.67 15.28 -18.26
CA LEU A 42 -4.90 16.07 -18.45
C LEU A 42 -4.98 17.31 -17.54
N LYS A 43 -4.47 17.23 -16.29
CA LYS A 43 -4.52 18.34 -15.34
C LYS A 43 -3.41 19.38 -15.57
N ASP A 44 -2.24 18.94 -16.04
CA ASP A 44 -1.14 19.84 -16.36
C ASP A 44 -1.38 20.64 -17.65
N ASP A 45 -2.08 20.07 -18.64
CA ASP A 45 -2.48 20.78 -19.87
C ASP A 45 -3.55 21.87 -19.63
N THR A 46 -4.21 21.87 -18.47
CA THR A 46 -5.22 22.88 -18.11
C THR A 46 -4.62 24.11 -17.41
N LYS A 47 -3.33 24.10 -17.03
CA LYS A 47 -2.69 25.33 -16.54
C LYS A 47 -2.47 26.25 -17.74
N PRO A 48 -3.13 27.42 -17.81
CA PRO A 48 -2.85 28.37 -18.87
C PRO A 48 -1.38 28.74 -18.74
N SER A 49 -0.66 28.58 -19.85
CA SER A 49 0.73 29.02 -19.98
C SER A 49 0.85 30.43 -19.40
N GLN A 50 1.44 30.54 -18.19
CA GLN A 50 2.09 31.78 -17.81
C GLN A 50 3.36 31.87 -18.67
N ARG A 51 3.15 32.26 -19.93
CA ARG A 51 4.08 33.11 -20.67
C ARG A 51 4.21 34.43 -19.90
N SER A 52 4.96 34.44 -18.81
CA SER A 52 5.88 35.54 -18.55
C SER A 52 7.19 35.09 -19.18
N LYS A 53 7.56 35.51 -20.40
CA LYS A 53 8.11 36.86 -20.64
C LYS A 53 8.77 37.41 -19.39
N GLN A 54 9.92 36.84 -19.05
CA GLN A 54 11.16 37.57 -18.77
C GLN A 54 12.33 36.70 -19.16
#